data_AF-A0A950EEU8-F1
#
_entry.id   AF-A0A950EEU8-F1
#
_cell.length_a   1.000
_cell.length_b   1.000
_cell.length_c   1.000
_cell.angle_alpha   90.00
_cell.angle_beta   90.00
_cell.angle_gamma   90.00
#
_symmetry.space_group_name_H-M   'P 1'
#
loop_
_entity.id
_entity.type
_entity.pdbx_description
1 polymer ?
#
loop_
_entity_poly.entity_id
_entity_poly.type
_entity_poly.pdbx_seq_one_letter_code
_entity_poly.pdbx_strand_id
1 'polypeptide(L)'
;MTPDNLAQSGLGRVDLLQGLRVGISGAVPEEQYWKRPNQNEQILAFVGLLSDLVVKYGGRVVHGNHPAFTPIIMGRANKHFGPRADGMSATAHPHPPPVTLVASELWPLTWEFPLLPQVVDVTQTPRFGPGDVTDAETRNKSLTALRLALIGKVDIVIAVGGKLHRGTGFNPGVLEELTIARWHQVPCIIVAGYGGMAGEMDRDMILQFSAESGLDDEEKERMASTDQEIDLCVGGIVAHLARLVQEWQRKAPRRRELVAVPMREPYQAGDAQIRVAEVTEPMVDIAEKQFAEVVKAMEASNINRIQELLSNPPSLTGP
;
A
#
# COMPACT_ATOMS: atom_id res chain seq x y z
N MET A 1 -11.04 35.87 1.84
CA MET A 1 -10.86 35.08 3.08
C MET A 1 -9.52 34.40 2.96
N THR A 2 -8.57 34.73 3.82
CA THR A 2 -7.20 34.17 3.81
C THR A 2 -7.16 32.83 4.56
N PRO A 3 -6.21 31.93 4.22
CA PRO A 3 -6.06 30.61 4.86
C PRO A 3 -5.87 30.64 6.38
N ASP A 4 -5.42 31.76 6.94
CA ASP A 4 -5.11 31.90 8.37
C ASP A 4 -6.34 31.99 9.28
N ASN A 5 -7.53 32.29 8.74
CA ASN A 5 -8.74 32.45 9.56
C ASN A 5 -9.44 31.12 9.93
N LEU A 6 -8.94 29.96 9.46
CA LEU A 6 -9.48 28.65 9.83
C LEU A 6 -8.79 28.03 11.06
N ALA A 7 -7.67 28.58 11.52
CA ALA A 7 -6.88 27.97 12.61
C ALA A 7 -7.28 28.43 14.02
N GLN A 8 -8.13 29.46 14.17
CA GLN A 8 -8.45 30.07 15.47
C GLN A 8 -9.92 29.95 15.92
N SER A 9 -10.76 29.24 15.16
CA SER A 9 -12.05 28.79 15.67
C SER A 9 -11.95 27.30 15.97
N GLY A 10 -12.34 26.87 17.17
CA GLY A 10 -12.37 25.47 17.58
C GLY A 10 -13.40 24.62 16.83
N LEU A 11 -13.46 24.76 15.50
CA LEU A 11 -14.15 23.86 14.59
C LEU A 11 -13.31 22.59 14.47
N GLY A 12 -13.96 21.46 14.77
CA GLY A 12 -13.35 20.15 14.89
C GLY A 12 -12.47 19.78 13.68
N ARG A 13 -11.49 18.93 13.96
CA ARG A 13 -10.68 18.25 12.95
C ARG A 13 -11.57 17.79 11.78
N VAL A 14 -11.23 18.20 10.56
CA VAL A 14 -11.97 17.76 9.38
C VAL A 14 -11.49 16.36 9.01
N ASP A 15 -12.18 15.34 9.50
CA ASP A 15 -11.84 13.92 9.27
C ASP A 15 -12.43 13.41 7.94
N LEU A 16 -12.00 14.01 6.82
CA LEU A 16 -12.50 13.70 5.47
C LEU A 16 -12.28 12.23 5.06
N LEU A 17 -11.27 11.59 5.63
CA LEU A 17 -10.85 10.23 5.32
C LEU A 17 -11.10 9.27 6.49
N GLN A 18 -11.95 9.65 7.44
CA GLN A 18 -12.22 8.84 8.64
C GLN A 18 -12.59 7.40 8.27
N GLY A 19 -11.84 6.44 8.82
CA GLY A 19 -12.08 5.01 8.62
C GLY A 19 -11.52 4.42 7.32
N LEU A 20 -11.00 5.24 6.41
CA LEU A 20 -10.38 4.78 5.17
C LEU A 20 -8.98 4.20 5.42
N ARG A 21 -8.70 3.01 4.89
CA ARG A 21 -7.39 2.33 4.97
C ARG A 21 -6.70 2.36 3.61
N VAL A 22 -5.71 3.22 3.48
CA VAL A 22 -4.98 3.47 2.23
C VAL A 22 -3.69 2.64 2.21
N GLY A 23 -3.62 1.68 1.31
CA GLY A 23 -2.40 0.92 1.02
C GLY A 23 -1.44 1.73 0.16
N ILE A 24 -0.18 1.87 0.60
CA ILE A 24 0.88 2.45 -0.22
C ILE A 24 1.78 1.33 -0.71
N SER A 25 1.63 1.03 -2.00
CA SER A 25 2.42 0.03 -2.74
C SER A 25 3.57 0.74 -3.46
N GLY A 26 4.79 0.31 -3.22
CA GLY A 26 5.94 0.93 -3.87
C GLY A 26 7.27 0.61 -3.26
N ALA A 27 8.31 0.97 -4.00
CA ALA A 27 9.69 1.02 -3.57
C ALA A 27 10.44 2.01 -4.45
N VAL A 28 11.63 2.45 -4.01
CA VAL A 28 12.55 3.13 -4.92
C VAL A 28 13.12 2.06 -5.88
N PRO A 29 12.98 2.25 -7.22
CA PRO A 29 13.56 1.32 -8.19
C PRO A 29 15.09 1.35 -8.13
N GLU A 30 15.71 0.30 -8.66
CA GLU A 30 17.16 0.22 -8.81
C GLU A 30 17.68 1.39 -9.66
N GLU A 31 18.78 2.02 -9.24
CA GLU A 31 19.30 3.27 -9.83
C GLU A 31 19.55 3.18 -11.35
N GLN A 32 20.04 2.03 -11.81
CA GLN A 32 20.25 1.72 -13.22
C GLN A 32 18.97 1.75 -14.08
N TYR A 33 17.79 1.73 -13.46
CA TYR A 33 16.50 1.80 -14.14
C TYR A 33 15.79 3.15 -13.95
N TRP A 34 16.48 4.14 -13.37
CA TRP A 34 15.91 5.46 -13.24
C TRP A 34 15.76 6.09 -14.63
N LYS A 35 14.57 6.62 -14.92
CA LYS A 35 14.28 7.32 -16.18
C LYS A 35 14.63 8.81 -16.06
N ARG A 36 14.93 9.30 -14.85
CA ARG A 36 15.14 10.72 -14.52
C ARG A 36 16.11 10.90 -13.34
N PRO A 37 16.79 12.06 -13.25
CA PRO A 37 17.53 12.42 -12.05
C PRO A 37 16.62 12.49 -10.82
N ASN A 38 17.15 12.12 -9.66
CA ASN A 38 16.50 12.25 -8.35
C ASN A 38 15.12 11.56 -8.27
N GLN A 39 14.91 10.49 -9.03
CA GLN A 39 13.65 9.75 -9.04
C GLN A 39 13.31 9.18 -7.65
N ASN A 40 14.33 8.78 -6.88
CA ASN A 40 14.19 8.43 -5.48
C ASN A 40 13.59 9.57 -4.64
N GLU A 41 14.12 10.79 -4.73
CA GLU A 41 13.65 11.95 -3.96
C GLU A 41 12.19 12.26 -4.29
N GLN A 42 11.81 12.18 -5.57
CA GLN A 42 10.43 12.41 -6.00
C GLN A 42 9.47 11.36 -5.43
N ILE A 43 9.83 10.07 -5.49
CA ILE A 43 9.02 8.98 -4.92
C ILE A 43 8.88 9.15 -3.41
N LEU A 44 9.98 9.44 -2.71
CA LEU A 44 9.98 9.60 -1.25
C LEU A 44 9.19 10.85 -0.82
N ALA A 45 9.27 11.94 -1.58
CA ALA A 45 8.49 13.14 -1.37
C ALA A 45 6.99 12.89 -1.59
N PHE A 46 6.62 12.17 -2.66
CA PHE A 46 5.24 11.75 -2.92
C PHE A 46 4.69 10.90 -1.76
N VAL A 47 5.40 9.84 -1.35
CA VAL A 47 5.00 8.97 -0.23
C VAL A 47 4.87 9.78 1.06
N GLY A 48 5.81 10.69 1.31
CA GLY A 48 5.81 11.54 2.48
C GLY A 48 4.62 12.51 2.53
N LEU A 49 4.30 13.17 1.43
CA LEU A 49 3.17 14.10 1.37
C LEU A 49 1.82 13.36 1.43
N LEU A 50 1.69 12.27 0.67
CA LEU A 50 0.48 11.43 0.69
C LEU A 50 0.20 10.90 2.09
N SER A 51 1.22 10.36 2.76
CA SER A 51 1.08 9.84 4.13
C SER A 51 0.70 10.95 5.13
N ASP A 52 1.31 12.14 5.02
CA ASP A 52 0.98 13.28 5.88
C ASP A 52 -0.49 13.67 5.73
N LEU A 53 -1.01 13.75 4.50
CA LEU A 53 -2.38 14.16 4.24
C LEU A 53 -3.40 13.07 4.59
N VAL A 54 -3.12 11.79 4.29
CA VAL A 54 -3.99 10.68 4.70
C VAL A 54 -4.19 10.69 6.21
N VAL A 55 -3.09 10.75 6.96
CA VAL A 55 -3.10 10.76 8.43
C VAL A 55 -3.76 12.03 8.97
N LYS A 56 -3.41 13.21 8.43
CA LYS A 56 -3.98 14.50 8.85
C LYS A 56 -5.50 14.50 8.75
N TYR A 57 -6.06 13.98 7.66
CA TYR A 57 -7.50 13.94 7.39
C TYR A 57 -8.23 12.71 7.96
N GLY A 58 -7.61 11.97 8.89
CA GLY A 58 -8.28 10.91 9.65
C GLY A 58 -8.25 9.52 8.99
N GLY A 59 -7.57 9.38 7.86
CA GLY A 59 -7.32 8.10 7.22
C GLY A 59 -6.17 7.34 7.88
N ARG A 60 -6.07 6.06 7.53
CA ARG A 60 -5.00 5.15 7.98
C ARG A 60 -4.11 4.76 6.82
N VAL A 61 -2.80 4.80 7.02
CA VAL A 61 -1.82 4.25 6.06
C VAL A 61 -1.55 2.79 6.38
N VAL A 62 -1.56 1.93 5.36
CA VAL A 62 -1.19 0.51 5.45
C VAL A 62 0.00 0.25 4.53
N HIS A 63 1.06 -0.39 5.04
CA HIS A 63 2.30 -0.56 4.29
C HIS A 63 3.08 -1.85 4.65
N GLY A 64 3.80 -2.40 3.68
CA GLY A 64 4.55 -3.66 3.79
C GLY A 64 5.92 -3.57 4.48
N ASN A 65 6.09 -2.60 5.37
CA ASN A 65 7.32 -2.39 6.16
C ASN A 65 8.62 -2.28 5.31
N HIS A 66 8.57 -1.66 4.13
CA HIS A 66 9.77 -1.47 3.32
C HIS A 66 10.71 -0.44 3.97
N PRO A 67 12.03 -0.70 4.06
CA PRO A 67 12.96 0.15 4.82
C PRO A 67 13.08 1.59 4.30
N ALA A 68 12.87 1.81 3.00
CA ALA A 68 12.92 3.17 2.44
C ALA A 68 11.68 4.02 2.77
N PHE A 69 10.50 3.41 2.94
CA PHE A 69 9.23 4.14 3.09
C PHE A 69 8.77 4.20 4.55
N THR A 70 9.03 3.15 5.32
CA THR A 70 8.59 3.05 6.72
C THR A 70 9.06 4.23 7.58
N PRO A 71 10.34 4.68 7.52
CA PRO A 71 10.78 5.85 8.28
C PRO A 71 10.00 7.12 7.94
N ILE A 72 9.68 7.31 6.66
CA ILE A 72 8.93 8.47 6.18
C ILE A 72 7.49 8.42 6.68
N ILE A 73 6.81 7.29 6.49
CA ILE A 73 5.42 7.08 6.93
C ILE A 73 5.31 7.28 8.44
N MET A 74 6.18 6.63 9.21
CA MET A 74 6.22 6.75 10.67
C MET A 74 6.55 8.16 11.13
N GLY A 75 7.48 8.84 10.46
CA GLY A 75 7.80 10.25 10.74
C GLY A 75 6.59 11.17 10.55
N ARG A 76 5.76 10.94 9.52
CA ARG A 76 4.50 11.68 9.33
C ARG A 76 3.48 11.35 10.41
N ALA A 77 3.30 10.08 10.75
CA ALA A 77 2.35 9.69 11.79
C ALA A 77 2.75 10.26 13.17
N ASN A 78 4.03 10.19 13.52
CA ASN A 78 4.57 10.75 14.76
C ASN A 78 4.44 12.28 14.83
N LYS A 79 4.56 12.99 13.71
CA LYS A 79 4.31 14.44 13.67
C LYS A 79 2.89 14.81 14.13
N HIS A 80 1.89 13.95 13.86
CA HIS A 80 0.49 14.20 14.23
C HIS A 80 0.08 13.57 15.57
N PHE A 81 0.62 12.38 15.90
CA PHE A 81 0.15 11.54 17.02
C PHE A 81 1.26 11.06 17.96
N GLY A 82 2.51 11.40 17.66
CA GLY A 82 3.65 11.08 18.51
C GLY A 82 3.70 11.93 19.78
N PRO A 83 4.65 11.63 20.68
CA PRO A 83 4.89 12.42 21.88
C PRO A 83 5.31 13.84 21.49
N ARG A 84 4.71 14.85 22.11
CA ARG A 84 5.11 16.25 21.90
C ARG A 84 6.37 16.56 22.72
N ALA A 85 7.13 17.55 22.27
CA ALA A 85 8.38 17.99 22.93
C ALA A 85 8.16 18.51 24.37
N ASP A 86 6.94 18.94 24.70
CA ASP A 86 6.53 19.38 26.03
C ASP A 86 6.13 18.20 26.97
N GLY A 87 6.27 16.95 26.51
CA GLY A 87 5.90 15.76 27.27
C GLY A 87 4.38 15.55 27.39
N MET A 88 3.55 16.43 26.83
CA MET A 88 2.12 16.21 26.79
C MET A 88 1.77 15.22 25.68
N SER A 89 1.05 14.16 26.05
CA SER A 89 0.41 13.28 25.09
C SER A 89 -0.52 14.10 24.19
N ALA A 90 -0.59 13.79 22.89
CA ALA A 90 -1.70 14.22 22.07
C ALA A 90 -3.01 13.89 22.82
N THR A 91 -3.89 14.88 22.98
CA THR A 91 -5.06 14.81 23.86
C THR A 91 -6.14 13.85 23.34
N ALA A 92 -6.00 13.38 22.10
CA ALA A 92 -6.79 12.30 21.52
C ALA A 92 -5.90 11.46 20.59
N HIS A 93 -5.71 10.19 20.93
CA HIS A 93 -5.10 9.21 20.03
C HIS A 93 -6.18 8.56 19.17
N PRO A 94 -6.01 8.48 17.85
CA PRO A 94 -6.96 7.78 17.02
C PRO A 94 -6.96 6.30 17.38
N HIS A 95 -8.15 5.77 17.68
CA HIS A 95 -8.38 4.34 17.70
C HIS A 95 -9.24 3.98 16.49
N PRO A 96 -8.76 3.11 15.59
CA PRO A 96 -7.50 2.39 15.67
C PRO A 96 -6.32 3.27 15.16
N PRO A 97 -5.04 2.91 15.44
CA PRO A 97 -3.85 3.72 15.10
C PRO A 97 -3.76 4.23 13.64
N PRO A 98 -3.06 5.34 13.35
CA PRO A 98 -2.99 5.92 12.00
C PRO A 98 -2.15 5.09 11.01
N VAL A 99 -1.32 4.16 11.48
CA VAL A 99 -0.48 3.29 10.63
C VAL A 99 -0.75 1.82 10.92
N THR A 100 -0.76 1.00 9.89
CA THR A 100 -0.65 -0.46 9.98
C THR A 100 0.55 -0.93 9.17
N LEU A 101 1.52 -1.56 9.81
CA LEU A 101 2.63 -2.22 9.15
C LEU A 101 2.34 -3.71 9.03
N VAL A 102 2.57 -4.27 7.85
CA VAL A 102 2.56 -5.72 7.62
C VAL A 102 3.98 -6.14 7.28
N ALA A 103 4.53 -7.09 8.03
CA ALA A 103 5.90 -7.53 7.91
C ALA A 103 5.97 -9.06 7.87
N SER A 104 6.96 -9.62 7.20
CA SER A 104 7.20 -11.06 7.18
C SER A 104 8.26 -11.43 8.22
N GLU A 105 8.12 -12.56 8.89
CA GLU A 105 9.14 -13.16 9.75
C GLU A 105 10.50 -13.35 9.06
N LEU A 106 10.53 -13.40 7.73
CA LEU A 106 11.78 -13.47 6.96
C LEU A 106 12.66 -12.22 7.15
N TRP A 107 12.06 -11.06 7.39
CA TRP A 107 12.77 -9.84 7.76
C TRP A 107 12.52 -9.55 9.24
N PRO A 108 13.52 -9.78 10.12
CA PRO A 108 13.35 -9.48 11.52
C PRO A 108 13.00 -8.00 11.68
N LEU A 109 12.05 -7.74 12.57
CA LEU A 109 11.60 -6.39 12.84
C LEU A 109 12.67 -5.64 13.62
N THR A 110 13.54 -4.93 12.89
CA THR A 110 14.56 -4.04 13.47
C THR A 110 13.98 -2.64 13.58
N TRP A 111 13.55 -2.26 14.79
CA TRP A 111 12.91 -0.97 15.03
C TRP A 111 13.93 0.14 15.19
N GLU A 112 14.15 0.93 14.14
CA GLU A 112 14.90 2.20 14.24
C GLU A 112 14.05 3.32 14.86
N PHE A 113 12.75 3.07 15.11
CA PHE A 113 11.79 4.03 15.64
C PHE A 113 10.92 3.37 16.73
N PRO A 114 10.48 4.13 17.75
CA PRO A 114 9.60 3.57 18.78
C PRO A 114 8.26 3.18 18.15
N LEU A 115 7.89 1.91 18.30
CA LEU A 115 6.56 1.43 17.94
C LEU A 115 5.55 1.78 19.02
N LEU A 116 5.12 3.02 18.99
CA LEU A 116 4.10 3.50 19.89
C LEU A 116 2.75 2.88 19.50
N PRO A 117 2.07 2.12 20.38
CA PRO A 117 0.79 1.49 20.06
C PRO A 117 -0.27 2.47 19.59
N GLN A 118 -0.20 3.73 20.03
CA GLN A 118 -1.09 4.79 19.58
C GLN A 118 -0.83 5.26 18.12
N VAL A 119 0.35 4.98 17.57
CA VAL A 119 0.76 5.38 16.21
C VAL A 119 0.68 4.22 15.23
N VAL A 120 1.01 3.00 15.66
CA VAL A 120 1.21 1.89 14.74
C VAL A 120 0.67 0.57 15.27
N ASP A 121 -0.11 -0.07 14.40
CA ASP A 121 -0.48 -1.47 14.48
C ASP A 121 0.51 -2.31 13.67
N VAL A 122 0.99 -3.44 14.19
CA VAL A 122 1.85 -4.36 13.42
C VAL A 122 1.13 -5.70 13.20
N THR A 123 1.20 -6.19 11.96
CA THR A 123 0.83 -7.55 11.59
C THR A 123 2.06 -8.28 11.04
N GLN A 124 2.36 -9.45 11.59
CA GLN A 124 3.41 -10.31 11.10
C GLN A 124 2.84 -11.48 10.30
N THR A 125 3.51 -11.88 9.23
CA THR A 125 3.19 -13.07 8.42
C THR A 125 4.32 -14.10 8.51
N PRO A 126 4.01 -15.40 8.38
CA PRO A 126 5.02 -16.44 8.46
C PRO A 126 6.08 -16.31 7.36
N ARG A 127 7.25 -16.84 7.65
CA ARG A 127 8.26 -17.17 6.65
C ARG A 127 7.94 -18.53 6.02
N PHE A 128 8.11 -18.62 4.71
CA PHE A 128 7.98 -19.87 3.95
C PHE A 128 9.32 -20.26 3.35
N GLY A 129 9.78 -21.49 3.59
CA GLY A 129 11.03 -22.02 3.05
C GLY A 129 12.26 -21.90 3.99
N PRO A 130 13.29 -22.74 3.76
CA PRO A 130 14.48 -22.83 4.62
C PRO A 130 15.58 -21.81 4.27
N GLY A 131 15.47 -21.08 3.16
CA GLY A 131 16.43 -20.06 2.73
C GLY A 131 16.31 -18.72 3.47
N ASP A 132 17.18 -17.77 3.14
CA ASP A 132 17.14 -16.40 3.67
C ASP A 132 16.60 -15.40 2.63
N VAL A 133 16.82 -14.11 2.86
CA VAL A 133 16.38 -13.02 1.96
C VAL A 133 17.03 -13.06 0.56
N THR A 134 18.08 -13.87 0.36
CA THR A 134 18.78 -14.04 -0.91
C THR A 134 18.25 -15.23 -1.72
N ASP A 135 17.56 -16.17 -1.07
CA ASP A 135 16.91 -17.32 -1.72
C ASP A 135 15.59 -16.88 -2.37
N ALA A 136 15.51 -16.96 -3.70
CA ALA A 136 14.38 -16.44 -4.46
C ALA A 136 13.05 -17.11 -4.11
N GLU A 137 13.03 -18.43 -3.90
CA GLU A 137 11.81 -19.16 -3.56
C GLU A 137 11.29 -18.75 -2.17
N THR A 138 12.17 -18.82 -1.16
CA THR A 138 11.85 -18.45 0.23
C THR A 138 11.39 -17.00 0.30
N ARG A 139 12.10 -16.11 -0.38
CA ARG A 139 11.81 -14.67 -0.43
C ARG A 139 10.46 -14.40 -1.09
N ASN A 140 10.19 -14.97 -2.27
CA ASN A 140 8.95 -14.72 -3.00
C ASN A 140 7.75 -15.27 -2.22
N LYS A 141 7.78 -16.52 -1.76
CA LYS A 141 6.71 -17.11 -0.93
C LYS A 141 6.39 -16.29 0.32
N SER A 142 7.44 -15.88 1.05
CA SER A 142 7.29 -15.07 2.26
C SER A 142 6.70 -13.69 1.99
N LEU A 143 7.05 -13.07 0.86
CA LEU A 143 6.47 -11.78 0.45
C LEU A 143 5.05 -11.93 -0.12
N THR A 144 4.74 -13.00 -0.83
CA THR A 144 3.36 -13.29 -1.27
C THR A 144 2.45 -13.43 -0.05
N ALA A 145 2.90 -14.12 0.99
CA ALA A 145 2.16 -14.21 2.25
C ALA A 145 1.92 -12.84 2.90
N LEU A 146 2.96 -12.00 2.95
CA LEU A 146 2.86 -10.62 3.43
C LEU A 146 1.80 -9.84 2.63
N ARG A 147 1.84 -9.92 1.30
CA ARG A 147 0.94 -9.18 0.41
C ARG A 147 -0.52 -9.62 0.53
N LEU A 148 -0.77 -10.93 0.65
CA LEU A 148 -2.11 -11.45 0.92
C LEU A 148 -2.69 -10.85 2.22
N ALA A 149 -1.91 -10.84 3.30
CA ALA A 149 -2.34 -10.24 4.56
C ALA A 149 -2.46 -8.71 4.49
N LEU A 150 -1.58 -8.03 3.74
CA LEU A 150 -1.59 -6.58 3.55
C LEU A 150 -2.83 -6.13 2.80
N ILE A 151 -3.13 -6.73 1.66
CA ILE A 151 -4.29 -6.37 0.85
C ILE A 151 -5.62 -6.68 1.58
N GLY A 152 -5.62 -7.71 2.43
CA GLY A 152 -6.73 -7.97 3.35
C GLY A 152 -7.05 -6.81 4.32
N LYS A 153 -6.14 -5.84 4.49
CA LYS A 153 -6.29 -4.72 5.43
C LYS A 153 -6.47 -3.35 4.76
N VAL A 154 -6.49 -3.28 3.43
CA VAL A 154 -6.66 -2.02 2.70
C VAL A 154 -8.07 -1.90 2.12
N ASP A 155 -8.51 -0.65 1.93
CA ASP A 155 -9.71 -0.30 1.19
C ASP A 155 -9.39 0.22 -0.22
N ILE A 156 -8.18 0.76 -0.41
CA ILE A 156 -7.68 1.26 -1.70
C ILE A 156 -6.16 1.13 -1.72
N VAL A 157 -5.58 0.82 -2.87
CA VAL A 157 -4.12 0.79 -3.09
C VAL A 157 -3.70 1.97 -3.97
N ILE A 158 -2.64 2.66 -3.56
CA ILE A 158 -1.94 3.65 -4.38
C ILE A 158 -0.56 3.09 -4.68
N ALA A 159 -0.27 2.88 -5.96
CA ALA A 159 0.98 2.32 -6.44
C ALA A 159 1.88 3.41 -7.01
N VAL A 160 3.16 3.44 -6.59
CA VAL A 160 4.16 4.40 -7.06
C VAL A 160 5.56 3.77 -7.09
N GLY A 161 6.32 4.02 -8.15
CA GLY A 161 7.67 3.47 -8.27
C GLY A 161 7.64 1.94 -8.40
N GLY A 162 8.48 1.28 -7.59
CA GLY A 162 8.58 -0.18 -7.50
C GLY A 162 9.84 -0.72 -8.16
N LYS A 163 10.50 -1.66 -7.48
CA LYS A 163 11.64 -2.40 -8.03
C LYS A 163 11.20 -3.26 -9.19
N LEU A 164 12.05 -3.32 -10.22
CA LEU A 164 11.76 -4.09 -11.43
C LEU A 164 12.23 -5.54 -11.31
N HIS A 165 13.27 -5.82 -10.51
CA HIS A 165 13.78 -7.18 -10.28
C HIS A 165 14.15 -7.97 -11.55
N ARG A 166 14.46 -7.29 -12.66
CA ARG A 166 14.78 -7.92 -13.96
C ARG A 166 15.94 -8.91 -13.83
N GLY A 167 15.69 -10.17 -14.23
CA GLY A 167 16.71 -11.24 -14.26
C GLY A 167 17.14 -11.78 -12.90
N THR A 168 16.45 -11.43 -11.81
CA THR A 168 16.83 -11.85 -10.44
C THR A 168 16.04 -13.07 -9.93
N GLY A 169 14.99 -13.48 -10.63
CA GLY A 169 14.04 -14.49 -10.14
C GLY A 169 13.09 -13.97 -9.05
N PHE A 170 13.22 -12.71 -8.63
CA PHE A 170 12.31 -12.10 -7.66
C PHE A 170 11.07 -11.52 -8.33
N ASN A 171 9.93 -11.65 -7.67
CA ASN A 171 8.68 -11.08 -8.16
C ASN A 171 8.67 -9.54 -8.02
N PRO A 172 8.18 -8.80 -9.03
CA PRO A 172 7.96 -7.35 -8.93
C PRO A 172 6.83 -7.04 -7.95
N GLY A 173 7.18 -6.54 -6.76
CA GLY A 173 6.23 -6.44 -5.66
C GLY A 173 5.03 -5.52 -5.88
N VAL A 174 5.21 -4.38 -6.57
CA VAL A 174 4.10 -3.47 -6.90
C VAL A 174 3.08 -4.16 -7.79
N LEU A 175 3.55 -4.89 -8.80
CA LEU A 175 2.66 -5.61 -9.70
C LEU A 175 1.89 -6.70 -8.95
N GLU A 176 2.57 -7.46 -8.08
CA GLU A 176 1.93 -8.51 -7.28
C GLU A 176 0.87 -7.96 -6.32
N GLU A 177 1.15 -6.83 -5.66
CA GLU A 177 0.18 -6.14 -4.79
C GLU A 177 -1.03 -5.63 -5.58
N LEU A 178 -0.83 -5.06 -6.77
CA LEU A 178 -1.92 -4.65 -7.65
C LEU A 178 -2.75 -5.84 -8.13
N THR A 179 -2.12 -6.95 -8.49
CA THR A 179 -2.82 -8.18 -8.88
C THR A 179 -3.68 -8.71 -7.74
N ILE A 180 -3.13 -8.85 -6.54
CA ILE A 180 -3.87 -9.32 -5.37
C ILE A 180 -5.00 -8.34 -5.01
N ALA A 181 -4.75 -7.03 -5.08
CA ALA A 181 -5.79 -6.00 -4.89
C ALA A 181 -6.97 -6.18 -5.85
N ARG A 182 -6.70 -6.39 -7.14
CA ARG A 182 -7.74 -6.66 -8.14
C ARG A 182 -8.53 -7.92 -7.83
N TRP A 183 -7.86 -8.99 -7.42
CA TRP A 183 -8.57 -10.22 -7.02
C TRP A 183 -9.52 -9.97 -5.84
N HIS A 184 -9.15 -9.10 -4.90
CA HIS A 184 -9.99 -8.68 -3.76
C HIS A 184 -11.02 -7.59 -4.08
N GLN A 185 -11.12 -7.14 -5.34
CA GLN A 185 -11.91 -5.97 -5.72
C GLN A 185 -11.57 -4.74 -4.88
N VAL A 186 -10.29 -4.58 -4.57
CA VAL A 186 -9.75 -3.36 -3.97
C VAL A 186 -9.43 -2.40 -5.12
N PRO A 187 -9.98 -1.17 -5.09
CA PRO A 187 -9.61 -0.09 -6.00
C PRO A 187 -8.10 0.16 -6.01
N CYS A 188 -7.53 0.41 -7.19
CA CYS A 188 -6.13 0.75 -7.35
C CYS A 188 -5.96 2.07 -8.09
N ILE A 189 -5.08 2.94 -7.60
CA ILE A 189 -4.61 4.14 -8.30
C ILE A 189 -3.14 3.93 -8.64
N ILE A 190 -2.79 4.01 -9.92
CA ILE A 190 -1.42 3.85 -10.39
C ILE A 190 -0.83 5.22 -10.71
N VAL A 191 0.25 5.58 -10.01
CA VAL A 191 0.99 6.81 -10.20
C VAL A 191 2.26 6.49 -10.99
N ALA A 192 2.10 6.33 -12.30
CA ALA A 192 3.14 5.85 -13.21
C ALA A 192 4.22 6.91 -13.52
N GLY A 193 3.91 8.19 -13.32
CA GLY A 193 4.78 9.33 -13.65
C GLY A 193 6.15 9.33 -12.97
N TYR A 194 6.27 8.64 -11.83
CA TYR A 194 7.51 8.52 -11.06
C TYR A 194 8.34 7.26 -11.39
N GLY A 195 8.01 6.55 -12.47
CA GLY A 195 8.78 5.42 -12.99
C GLY A 195 8.69 4.14 -12.15
N GLY A 196 9.73 3.29 -12.21
CA GLY A 196 9.73 1.97 -11.57
C GLY A 196 8.69 1.04 -12.19
N MET A 197 8.29 -0.02 -11.48
CA MET A 197 7.29 -0.98 -11.95
C MET A 197 5.95 -0.32 -12.31
N ALA A 198 5.49 0.66 -11.54
CA ALA A 198 4.29 1.44 -11.87
C ALA A 198 4.44 2.18 -13.22
N GLY A 199 5.63 2.71 -13.50
CA GLY A 199 5.96 3.40 -14.77
C GLY A 199 6.35 2.49 -15.93
N GLU A 200 6.31 1.16 -15.77
CA GLU A 200 6.43 0.19 -16.88
C GLU A 200 5.06 -0.22 -17.43
N MET A 201 3.97 0.11 -16.72
CA MET A 201 2.62 -0.16 -17.19
C MET A 201 2.27 0.80 -18.32
N ASP A 202 1.83 0.25 -19.45
CA ASP A 202 1.26 1.06 -20.51
C ASP A 202 -0.16 1.56 -20.13
N ARG A 203 -0.72 2.39 -21.00
CA ARG A 203 -2.05 2.98 -20.81
C ARG A 203 -3.13 1.91 -20.57
N ASP A 204 -3.14 0.85 -21.37
CA ASP A 204 -4.19 -0.17 -21.29
C ASP A 204 -4.06 -0.97 -20.00
N MET A 205 -2.83 -1.30 -19.58
CA MET A 205 -2.56 -1.92 -18.28
C MET A 205 -3.03 -1.02 -17.12
N ILE A 206 -2.72 0.28 -17.16
CA ILE A 206 -3.16 1.24 -16.15
C ILE A 206 -4.69 1.27 -16.06
N LEU A 207 -5.38 1.29 -17.21
CA LEU A 207 -6.84 1.25 -17.24
C LEU A 207 -7.42 -0.05 -16.65
N GLN A 208 -6.82 -1.20 -16.94
CA GLN A 208 -7.28 -2.49 -16.39
C GLN A 208 -7.09 -2.59 -14.88
N PHE A 209 -5.91 -2.22 -14.38
CA PHE A 209 -5.63 -2.25 -12.94
C PHE A 209 -6.37 -1.14 -12.18
N SER A 210 -6.70 -0.02 -12.82
CA SER A 210 -7.41 1.09 -12.18
C SER A 210 -8.93 1.10 -12.47
N ALA A 211 -9.48 0.02 -13.02
CA ALA A 211 -10.87 -0.04 -13.49
C ALA A 211 -11.90 0.21 -12.37
N GLU A 212 -11.58 -0.19 -11.13
CA GLU A 212 -12.45 -0.02 -9.96
C GLU A 212 -12.05 1.20 -9.10
N SER A 213 -11.13 2.04 -9.58
CA SER A 213 -10.66 3.22 -8.83
C SER A 213 -11.75 4.27 -8.62
N GLY A 214 -12.75 4.34 -9.51
CA GLY A 214 -13.70 5.44 -9.54
C GLY A 214 -13.13 6.72 -10.15
N LEU A 215 -11.89 6.70 -10.62
CA LEU A 215 -11.31 7.76 -11.46
C LEU A 215 -11.85 7.62 -12.89
N ASP A 216 -12.07 8.75 -13.54
CA ASP A 216 -12.24 8.77 -15.00
C ASP A 216 -10.90 8.56 -15.73
N ASP A 217 -10.96 8.41 -17.05
CA ASP A 217 -9.76 8.12 -17.84
C ASP A 217 -8.78 9.32 -17.88
N GLU A 218 -9.28 10.54 -17.82
CA GLU A 218 -8.45 11.75 -17.78
C GLU A 218 -7.72 11.85 -16.43
N GLU A 219 -8.40 11.54 -15.33
CA GLU A 219 -7.81 11.43 -14.00
C GLU A 219 -6.71 10.36 -13.95
N LYS A 220 -6.94 9.18 -14.53
CA LYS A 220 -5.92 8.11 -14.61
C LYS A 220 -4.72 8.54 -15.43
N GLU A 221 -4.96 9.18 -16.58
CA GLU A 221 -3.89 9.70 -17.45
C GLU A 221 -3.08 10.80 -16.75
N ARG A 222 -3.73 11.68 -15.98
CA ARG A 222 -3.03 12.67 -15.15
C ARG A 222 -2.11 12.00 -14.12
N MET A 223 -2.60 11.00 -13.40
CA MET A 223 -1.77 10.26 -12.42
C MET A 223 -0.61 9.48 -13.08
N ALA A 224 -0.79 9.08 -14.34
CA ALA A 224 0.25 8.44 -15.13
C ALA A 224 1.25 9.44 -15.75
N SER A 225 0.89 10.72 -15.81
CA SER A 225 1.69 11.75 -16.44
C SER A 225 2.97 12.01 -15.68
N THR A 226 4.02 12.25 -16.43
CA THR A 226 5.34 12.54 -15.88
C THR A 226 5.56 14.02 -15.59
N ASP A 227 4.63 14.89 -15.99
CA ASP A 227 4.82 16.35 -15.96
C ASP A 227 4.08 16.98 -14.77
N GLN A 228 3.45 16.16 -13.93
CA GLN A 228 2.66 16.63 -12.80
C GLN A 228 3.53 16.90 -11.57
N GLU A 229 3.35 18.09 -10.98
CA GLU A 229 3.92 18.43 -9.69
C GLU A 229 3.35 17.52 -8.58
N ILE A 230 4.20 17.12 -7.64
CA ILE A 230 3.86 16.19 -6.55
C ILE A 230 2.65 16.69 -5.75
N ASP A 231 2.61 17.98 -5.43
CA ASP A 231 1.54 18.56 -4.62
C ASP A 231 0.18 18.49 -5.33
N LEU A 232 0.16 18.71 -6.65
CA LEU A 232 -1.05 18.61 -7.46
C LEU A 232 -1.50 17.15 -7.61
N CYS A 233 -0.55 16.23 -7.81
CA CYS A 233 -0.84 14.80 -7.88
C CYS A 233 -1.46 14.29 -6.58
N VAL A 234 -0.78 14.51 -5.45
CA VAL A 234 -1.27 14.08 -4.14
C VAL A 234 -2.56 14.78 -3.76
N GLY A 235 -2.69 16.09 -4.05
CA GLY A 235 -3.93 16.85 -3.81
C GLY A 235 -5.11 16.26 -4.56
N GLY A 236 -4.93 15.89 -5.84
CA GLY A 236 -5.94 15.23 -6.65
C GLY A 236 -6.34 13.86 -6.09
N ILE A 237 -5.36 13.06 -5.66
CA ILE A 237 -5.62 11.76 -5.01
C ILE A 237 -6.44 11.96 -3.74
N VAL A 238 -6.03 12.84 -2.83
CA VAL A 238 -6.73 13.07 -1.55
C VAL A 238 -8.16 13.58 -1.77
N ALA A 239 -8.36 14.46 -2.75
CA ALA A 239 -9.69 14.94 -3.13
C ALA A 239 -10.58 13.78 -3.64
N HIS A 240 -10.02 12.89 -4.46
CA HIS A 240 -10.71 11.69 -4.92
C HIS A 240 -11.04 10.74 -3.76
N LEU A 241 -10.10 10.47 -2.85
CA LEU A 241 -10.34 9.64 -1.66
C LEU A 241 -11.48 10.19 -0.79
N ALA A 242 -11.55 11.52 -0.62
CA ALA A 242 -12.64 12.15 0.12
C ALA A 242 -14.00 11.95 -0.56
N ARG A 243 -14.07 12.04 -1.91
CA ARG A 243 -15.30 11.71 -2.66
C ARG A 243 -15.69 10.24 -2.45
N LEU A 244 -14.72 9.33 -2.53
CA LEU A 244 -14.92 7.90 -2.36
C LEU A 244 -15.50 7.57 -0.97
N VAL A 245 -14.95 8.16 0.10
CA VAL A 245 -15.47 8.00 1.47
C VAL A 245 -16.92 8.47 1.57
N GLN A 246 -17.25 9.63 0.99
CA GLN A 246 -18.64 10.13 0.99
C GLN A 246 -19.59 9.21 0.23
N GLU A 247 -19.14 8.62 -0.88
CA GLU A 247 -19.92 7.63 -1.63
C GLU A 247 -20.14 6.36 -0.80
N TRP A 248 -19.09 5.89 -0.11
CA TRP A 248 -19.15 4.68 0.71
C TRP A 248 -20.03 4.81 1.94
N GLN A 249 -20.13 6.02 2.51
CA GLN A 249 -21.09 6.34 3.55
C GLN A 249 -22.55 6.20 3.06
N ARG A 250 -22.81 6.43 1.77
CA ARG A 250 -24.16 6.27 1.18
C ARG A 250 -24.41 4.85 0.70
N LYS A 251 -23.36 4.16 0.23
CA LYS A 251 -23.44 2.82 -0.35
C LYS A 251 -22.19 2.04 0.02
N ALA A 252 -22.35 0.95 0.78
CA ALA A 252 -21.22 0.13 1.19
C ALA A 252 -20.32 -0.24 -0.01
N PRO A 253 -18.98 -0.21 0.17
CA PRO A 253 -18.05 -0.55 -0.89
C PRO A 253 -18.28 -1.97 -1.38
N ARG A 254 -18.09 -2.19 -2.68
CA ARG A 254 -18.03 -3.53 -3.25
C ARG A 254 -16.64 -4.08 -2.93
N ARG A 255 -16.54 -4.96 -1.95
CA ARG A 255 -15.29 -5.66 -1.62
C ARG A 255 -15.52 -7.16 -1.72
N ARG A 256 -14.61 -7.85 -2.40
CA ARG A 256 -14.59 -9.32 -2.41
C ARG A 256 -13.55 -9.78 -1.41
N GLU A 257 -14.00 -10.40 -0.33
CA GLU A 257 -13.10 -11.13 0.54
C GLU A 257 -12.80 -12.48 -0.13
N LEU A 258 -11.64 -12.59 -0.79
CA LEU A 258 -11.20 -13.86 -1.38
C LEU A 258 -10.97 -14.94 -0.32
N VAL A 259 -10.40 -14.51 0.80
CA VAL A 259 -10.11 -15.33 1.97
C VAL A 259 -9.98 -14.40 3.16
N ALA A 260 -10.68 -14.71 4.25
CA ALA A 260 -10.42 -14.11 5.53
C ALA A 260 -9.13 -14.74 6.07
N VAL A 261 -8.03 -13.99 6.11
CA VAL A 261 -6.79 -14.47 6.72
C VAL A 261 -6.99 -14.49 8.23
N PRO A 262 -7.00 -15.66 8.89
CA PRO A 262 -7.19 -15.71 10.33
C PRO A 262 -6.03 -15.03 11.06
N MET A 263 -6.30 -14.55 12.28
CA MET A 263 -5.30 -13.92 13.12
C MET A 263 -5.09 -14.77 14.37
N ARG A 264 -3.83 -15.07 14.72
CA ARG A 264 -3.50 -15.69 16.02
C ARG A 264 -3.57 -14.66 17.15
N GLU A 265 -3.54 -15.19 18.36
CA GLU A 265 -3.29 -14.40 19.57
C GLU A 265 -2.06 -13.52 19.37
N PRO A 266 -2.19 -12.21 19.61
CA PRO A 266 -1.07 -11.29 19.49
C PRO A 266 -0.02 -11.55 20.58
N TYR A 267 1.23 -11.22 20.29
CA TYR A 267 2.31 -11.24 21.26
C TYR A 267 2.90 -9.84 21.44
N GLN A 268 3.59 -9.62 22.57
CA GLN A 268 4.22 -8.34 22.89
C GLN A 268 5.68 -8.32 22.41
N ALA A 269 6.09 -7.24 21.76
CA ALA A 269 7.48 -6.98 21.38
C ALA A 269 7.84 -5.53 21.70
N GLY A 270 8.56 -5.34 22.81
CA GLY A 270 8.73 -4.00 23.39
C GLY A 270 7.38 -3.47 23.87
N ASP A 271 7.05 -2.24 23.51
CA ASP A 271 5.76 -1.61 23.84
C ASP A 271 4.64 -1.95 22.84
N ALA A 272 4.95 -2.66 21.75
CA ALA A 272 4.02 -2.92 20.66
C ALA A 272 3.36 -4.30 20.74
N GLN A 273 2.06 -4.32 20.47
CA GLN A 273 1.29 -5.54 20.28
C GLN A 273 1.37 -5.99 18.81
N ILE A 274 2.03 -7.13 18.57
CA ILE A 274 2.17 -7.71 17.23
C ILE A 274 1.08 -8.76 17.04
N ARG A 275 0.25 -8.56 16.02
CA ARG A 275 -0.73 -9.57 15.57
C ARG A 275 -0.09 -10.50 14.53
N VAL A 276 -0.44 -11.77 14.52
CA VAL A 276 0.12 -12.73 13.55
C VAL A 276 -0.98 -13.20 12.60
N ALA A 277 -0.76 -13.07 11.30
CA ALA A 277 -1.68 -13.53 10.27
C ALA A 277 -1.36 -14.97 9.85
N GLU A 278 -2.37 -15.85 9.88
CA GLU A 278 -2.26 -17.26 9.51
C GLU A 278 -2.44 -17.46 8.00
N VAL A 279 -1.46 -17.00 7.23
CA VAL A 279 -1.36 -17.38 5.82
C VAL A 279 -0.78 -18.80 5.75
N THR A 280 -1.36 -19.65 4.92
CA THR A 280 -0.92 -21.05 4.75
C THR A 280 -0.11 -21.23 3.47
N GLU A 281 0.73 -22.26 3.40
CA GLU A 281 1.54 -22.55 2.20
C GLU A 281 0.67 -22.80 0.94
N PRO A 282 -0.45 -23.56 1.01
CA PRO A 282 -1.33 -23.71 -0.15
C PRO A 282 -1.90 -22.39 -0.69
N MET A 283 -2.21 -21.43 0.19
CA MET A 283 -2.67 -20.09 -0.24
C MET A 283 -1.58 -19.38 -1.04
N VAL A 284 -0.33 -19.46 -0.57
CA VAL A 284 0.84 -18.85 -1.20
C VAL A 284 1.11 -19.49 -2.55
N ASP A 285 1.19 -20.82 -2.62
CA ASP A 285 1.49 -21.55 -3.85
C ASP A 285 0.45 -21.27 -4.96
N ILE A 286 -0.84 -21.21 -4.60
CA ILE A 286 -1.92 -20.88 -5.54
C ILE A 286 -1.77 -19.44 -6.04
N ALA A 287 -1.53 -18.49 -5.13
CA ALA A 287 -1.35 -17.08 -5.47
C ALA A 287 -0.13 -16.86 -6.38
N GLU A 288 1.01 -17.46 -6.06
CA GLU A 288 2.23 -17.36 -6.87
C GLU A 288 2.04 -17.94 -8.27
N LYS A 289 1.42 -19.12 -8.37
CA LYS A 289 1.15 -19.74 -9.67
C LYS A 289 0.25 -18.86 -10.54
N GLN A 290 -0.81 -18.31 -9.97
CA GLN A 290 -1.72 -17.43 -10.71
C GLN A 290 -1.05 -16.09 -11.06
N PHE A 291 -0.21 -15.56 -10.15
CA PHE A 291 0.55 -14.35 -10.40
C PHE A 291 1.55 -14.52 -11.55
N ALA A 292 2.23 -15.66 -11.63
CA ALA A 292 3.14 -15.97 -12.74
C ALA A 292 2.43 -15.93 -14.10
N GLU A 293 1.15 -16.32 -14.18
CA GLU A 293 0.36 -16.19 -15.41
C GLU A 293 0.04 -14.73 -15.75
N VAL A 294 -0.14 -13.86 -14.75
CA VAL A 294 -0.31 -12.40 -14.96
C VAL A 294 0.98 -11.79 -15.49
N VAL A 295 2.14 -12.15 -14.92
CA VAL A 295 3.45 -11.68 -15.39
C VAL A 295 3.66 -12.08 -16.86
N LYS A 296 3.43 -13.36 -17.21
CA LYS A 296 3.53 -13.81 -18.61
C LYS A 296 2.60 -13.04 -19.54
N ALA A 297 1.37 -12.77 -19.11
CA ALA A 297 0.41 -12.00 -19.91
C ALA A 297 0.84 -10.55 -20.10
N MET A 298 1.45 -9.92 -19.09
CA MET A 298 2.04 -8.58 -19.18
C MET A 298 3.25 -8.52 -20.09
N GLU A 299 4.17 -9.47 -19.99
CA GLU A 299 5.34 -9.56 -20.87
C GLU A 299 4.93 -9.76 -22.35
N ALA A 300 3.82 -10.45 -22.59
CA ALA A 300 3.24 -10.62 -23.91
C ALA A 300 2.32 -9.45 -24.34
N SER A 301 2.15 -8.41 -23.53
CA SER A 301 1.20 -7.31 -23.73
C SER A 301 -0.23 -7.79 -24.07
N ASN A 302 -0.64 -8.92 -23.51
CA ASN A 302 -1.94 -9.54 -23.78
C ASN A 302 -3.01 -9.02 -22.82
N ILE A 303 -3.55 -7.83 -23.12
CA ILE A 303 -4.53 -7.12 -22.30
C ILE A 303 -5.78 -7.98 -22.00
N ASN A 304 -6.28 -8.73 -23.00
CA ASN A 304 -7.44 -9.60 -22.81
C ASN A 304 -7.16 -10.70 -21.77
N ARG A 305 -5.96 -11.30 -21.82
CA ARG A 305 -5.57 -12.33 -20.85
C ARG A 305 -5.35 -11.73 -19.46
N ILE A 306 -4.78 -10.53 -19.35
CA ILE A 306 -4.66 -9.81 -18.08
C ILE A 306 -6.06 -9.59 -17.49
N GLN A 307 -6.99 -9.04 -18.27
CA GLN A 307 -8.36 -8.80 -17.82
C GLN A 307 -9.05 -10.10 -17.36
N GLU A 308 -8.90 -11.19 -18.10
CA GLU A 308 -9.43 -12.50 -17.73
C GLU A 308 -8.87 -13.00 -16.39
N LEU A 309 -7.55 -12.93 -16.19
CA LEU A 309 -6.87 -13.37 -14.97
C LEU A 309 -7.21 -12.51 -13.75
N LEU A 310 -7.45 -11.21 -13.94
CA LEU A 310 -7.86 -10.30 -12.86
C LEU A 310 -9.34 -10.47 -12.50
N SER A 311 -10.19 -10.76 -13.49
CA SER A 311 -11.65 -10.94 -13.28
C SER A 311 -12.01 -12.31 -12.69
N ASN A 312 -11.14 -13.31 -12.88
CA ASN A 312 -11.30 -14.67 -12.37
C ASN A 312 -10.23 -14.97 -11.31
N PRO A 313 -10.36 -14.42 -10.08
CA PRO A 313 -9.36 -14.62 -9.06
C PRO A 313 -9.30 -16.08 -8.61
N PRO A 314 -8.13 -16.55 -8.13
CA PRO A 314 -7.96 -17.92 -7.68
C PRO A 314 -8.78 -18.19 -6.41
N SER A 315 -9.16 -19.46 -6.21
CA SER A 315 -9.66 -19.93 -4.91
C SER A 315 -8.48 -20.10 -3.97
N LEU A 316 -8.35 -19.21 -2.98
CA LEU A 316 -7.27 -19.28 -1.99
C LEU A 316 -7.59 -20.20 -0.81
N THR A 317 -8.85 -20.61 -0.64
CA THR A 317 -9.15 -21.77 0.19
C THR A 317 -8.70 -23.00 -0.60
N GLY A 318 -7.78 -23.80 -0.03
CA GLY A 318 -7.27 -25.03 -0.66
C GLY A 318 -8.40 -25.98 -1.11
N PRO A 319 -8.06 -27.07 -1.83
CA PRO A 319 -9.03 -28.13 -2.13
C PRO A 319 -9.66 -28.73 -0.87
#